data_AF-A0A3D0X7A4-F1
#
_entry.id   AF-A0A3D0X7A4-F1
#
_cell.length_a   1.000
_cell.length_b   1.000
_cell.length_c   1.000
_cell.angle_alpha   90.00
_cell.angle_beta   90.00
_cell.angle_gamma   90.00
#
_symmetry.space_group_name_H-M   'P 1'
#
loop_
_entity.id
_entity.type
_entity.pdbx_description
1 polymer ?
#
loop_
_entity_poly.entity_id
_entity_poly.type
_entity_poly.pdbx_seq_one_letter_code
_entity_poly.pdbx_strand_id
1 'polypeptide(L)'
;MPKICQLGKYVIFFWSKESNEPIHVHVCEGTPHSEATKIWMNGMIRLAHNKSQIPAKELNIIMRWLAANRQIIEEKWNKHFGE
;
A
#
# COMPACT_ATOMS: atom_id res chain seq x y z
N MET A 1 0.86 12.33 4.33
CA MET A 1 1.04 10.96 3.79
C MET A 1 2.38 10.43 4.26
N PRO A 2 2.41 9.50 5.22
CA PRO A 2 3.65 8.84 5.60
C PRO A 2 4.06 7.84 4.50
N LYS A 3 5.30 7.93 4.04
CA LYS A 3 5.90 6.88 3.20
C LYS A 3 6.21 5.68 4.09
N ILE A 4 5.71 4.50 3.73
CA ILE A 4 5.96 3.26 4.48
C ILE A 4 7.34 2.73 4.12
N CYS A 5 7.63 2.67 2.82
CA CYS A 5 8.84 2.10 2.23
C CYS A 5 8.97 2.52 0.76
N GLN A 6 10.17 2.39 0.21
CA GLN A 6 10.43 2.43 -1.23
C GLN A 6 11.05 1.10 -1.66
N LEU A 7 10.41 0.41 -2.60
CA LEU A 7 10.87 -0.85 -3.18
C LEU A 7 11.29 -0.61 -4.63
N GLY A 8 12.59 -0.37 -4.83
CA GLY A 8 13.12 0.05 -6.13
C GLY A 8 12.50 1.38 -6.57
N LYS A 9 11.78 1.35 -7.70
CA LYS A 9 11.08 2.53 -8.25
C LYS A 9 9.69 2.78 -7.66
N TYR A 10 9.16 1.83 -6.87
CA TYR A 10 7.83 1.93 -6.28
C TYR A 10 7.86 2.53 -4.88
N VAL A 11 6.96 3.48 -4.65
CA VAL A 11 6.70 4.06 -3.33
C VAL A 11 5.43 3.45 -2.77
N ILE A 12 5.52 2.91 -1.55
CA ILE A 12 4.40 2.34 -0.81
C ILE A 12 4.04 3.29 0.33
N PHE A 13 2.78 3.67 0.44
CA PHE A 13 2.36 4.72 1.37
C PHE A 13 0.87 4.59 1.78
N PHE A 14 0.49 5.31 2.83
CA PHE A 14 -0.91 5.47 3.23
C PHE A 14 -1.49 6.77 2.69
N TRP A 15 -2.73 6.71 2.17
CA TRP A 15 -3.47 7.90 1.76
C TRP A 15 -4.26 8.44 2.95
N SER A 16 -3.87 9.60 3.49
CA SER A 16 -4.40 10.11 4.76
C SER A 16 -5.88 10.50 4.73
N LYS A 17 -6.51 10.59 3.56
CA LYS A 17 -7.93 10.96 3.39
C LYS A 17 -8.89 9.75 3.46
N GLU A 18 -8.40 8.55 3.72
CA GLU A 18 -9.18 7.29 3.71
C GLU A 18 -9.22 6.60 5.09
N SER A 19 -9.34 7.37 6.18
CA SER A 19 -9.34 6.85 7.57
C SER A 19 -10.52 5.95 7.92
N ASN A 20 -11.64 6.05 7.19
CA ASN A 20 -12.85 5.25 7.41
C ASN A 20 -12.82 3.89 6.68
N GLU A 21 -11.70 3.55 6.04
CA GLU A 21 -11.56 2.30 5.31
C GLU A 21 -10.74 1.26 6.09
N PRO A 22 -10.93 -0.04 5.80
CA PRO A 22 -10.04 -1.08 6.31
C PRO A 22 -8.58 -0.83 5.89
N ILE A 23 -7.64 -1.45 6.61
CA ILE A 23 -6.20 -1.30 6.32
C ILE A 23 -5.87 -1.61 4.86
N HIS A 24 -5.18 -0.66 4.23
CA HIS A 24 -4.75 -0.75 2.84
C HIS A 24 -3.49 0.08 2.60
N VAL A 25 -2.84 -0.18 1.47
CA VAL A 25 -1.71 0.61 1.00
C VAL A 25 -1.93 1.07 -0.43
N HIS A 26 -1.29 2.18 -0.77
CA HIS A 26 -1.18 2.69 -2.12
C HIS A 26 0.24 2.52 -2.61
N VAL A 27 0.37 2.19 -3.90
CA VAL A 27 1.64 1.92 -4.56
C VAL A 27 1.67 2.64 -5.89
N CYS A 28 2.72 3.41 -6.14
CA CYS A 28 2.95 4.03 -7.43
C CYS A 28 4.44 4.13 -7.74
N GLU A 29 4.77 4.33 -9.01
CA GLU A 29 6.14 4.69 -9.41
C GLU A 29 6.38 6.18 -9.15
N GLY A 30 7.51 6.52 -8.54
CA GLY A 30 7.88 7.91 -8.25
C GLY A 30 6.98 8.59 -7.21
N THR A 31 6.32 9.69 -7.58
CA THR A 31 5.60 10.56 -6.61
C THR A 31 4.17 10.06 -6.35
N PRO A 32 3.74 9.95 -5.07
CA PRO A 32 2.36 9.63 -4.70
C PRO A 32 1.31 10.50 -5.40
N HIS A 33 0.26 9.88 -5.93
CA HIS A 33 -0.83 10.53 -6.65
C HIS A 33 -2.15 9.76 -6.49
N SER A 34 -3.28 10.38 -6.84
CA SER A 34 -4.63 9.83 -6.58
C SER A 34 -4.92 8.54 -7.36
N GLU A 35 -4.29 8.34 -8.50
CA GLU A 35 -4.43 7.13 -9.33
C GLU A 35 -3.43 6.02 -8.94
N ALA A 36 -2.88 6.05 -7.73
CA ALA A 36 -2.01 5.00 -7.22
C ALA A 36 -2.73 3.63 -7.20
N THR A 37 -1.97 2.56 -7.39
CA THR A 37 -2.47 1.19 -7.25
C THR A 37 -2.82 0.91 -5.78
N LYS A 38 -4.05 0.49 -5.52
CA LYS A 38 -4.56 0.25 -4.17
C LYS A 38 -4.61 -1.24 -3.87
N ILE A 39 -4.10 -1.61 -2.70
CA ILE A 39 -4.02 -3.00 -2.23
C ILE A 39 -4.62 -3.07 -0.82
N TRP A 40 -5.64 -3.90 -0.66
CA TRP A 40 -6.25 -4.19 0.62
C TRP A 40 -5.37 -5.13 1.43
N MET A 41 -5.27 -4.87 2.73
CA MET A 41 -4.53 -5.70 3.69
C MET A 41 -5.41 -6.24 4.81
N ASN A 42 -6.71 -5.92 4.84
CA ASN A 42 -7.65 -6.45 5.82
C ASN A 42 -7.99 -7.92 5.52
N GLY A 43 -7.60 -8.85 6.39
CA GLY A 43 -7.72 -10.29 6.10
C GLY A 43 -6.73 -10.71 5.01
N MET A 44 -7.18 -11.33 3.91
CA MET A 44 -6.27 -11.71 2.81
C MET A 44 -5.81 -10.49 2.00
N ILE A 45 -4.50 -10.42 1.71
CA ILE A 45 -3.94 -9.35 0.86
C ILE A 45 -4.46 -9.50 -0.55
N ARG A 46 -5.12 -8.46 -1.06
CA ARG A 46 -5.78 -8.50 -2.39
C ARG A 46 -5.68 -7.16 -3.09
N LEU A 47 -5.55 -7.22 -4.41
CA LEU A 47 -5.55 -6.03 -5.27
C LEU A 47 -6.95 -5.42 -5.29
N ALA A 48 -7.06 -4.12 -4.99
CA ALA A 48 -8.31 -3.38 -5.17
C ALA A 48 -8.44 -2.92 -6.63
N HIS A 49 -7.40 -2.25 -7.13
CA HIS A 49 -7.27 -1.84 -8.53
C HIS A 49 -5.81 -1.52 -8.86
N ASN A 50 -5.41 -1.65 -10.13
CA ASN A 50 -4.08 -1.35 -10.62
C ASN A 50 -4.07 -0.15 -11.57
N LYS A 51 -4.42 1.03 -11.06
CA LYS A 51 -4.53 2.27 -11.85
C LYS A 51 -3.17 2.84 -12.27
N SER A 52 -2.11 2.57 -11.49
CA SER A 52 -0.74 2.90 -11.88
C SER A 52 -0.17 1.95 -12.94
N GLN A 53 -0.96 0.98 -13.44
CA GLN A 53 -0.57 0.03 -14.49
C GLN A 53 0.74 -0.71 -14.17
N ILE A 54 0.92 -1.09 -12.89
CA ILE A 54 2.09 -1.83 -12.42
C ILE A 54 2.10 -3.20 -13.13
N PRO A 55 3.20 -3.60 -13.79
CA PRO A 55 3.28 -4.90 -14.44
C PRO A 55 3.04 -6.04 -13.45
N ALA A 56 2.31 -7.09 -13.87
CA ALA A 56 1.87 -8.17 -12.98
C ALA A 56 3.03 -8.83 -12.21
N LYS A 57 4.21 -8.97 -12.85
CA LYS A 57 5.41 -9.52 -12.20
C LYS A 57 5.87 -8.67 -11.02
N GLU A 58 5.92 -7.36 -11.19
CA GLU A 58 6.33 -6.41 -10.17
C GLU A 58 5.27 -6.31 -9.07
N LEU A 59 4.00 -6.29 -9.44
CA LEU A 59 2.88 -6.33 -8.50
C LEU A 59 2.93 -7.58 -7.60
N ASN A 60 3.23 -8.75 -8.16
CA ASN A 60 3.38 -9.99 -7.39
C ASN A 60 4.57 -9.97 -6.42
N ILE A 61 5.62 -9.21 -6.72
CA ILE A 61 6.75 -9.01 -5.79
C ILE A 61 6.30 -8.08 -4.65
N ILE A 62 5.62 -6.98 -4.97
CA ILE A 62 5.07 -6.05 -3.99
C ILE A 62 4.09 -6.78 -3.06
N MET A 63 3.15 -7.56 -3.58
CA MET A 63 2.18 -8.29 -2.75
C MET A 63 2.84 -9.29 -1.80
N ARG A 64 3.89 -10.00 -2.25
CA ARG A 64 4.69 -10.89 -1.39
C ARG A 64 5.43 -10.14 -0.30
N TRP A 65 6.01 -8.98 -0.63
CA TRP A 65 6.67 -8.12 0.35
C TRP A 65 5.68 -7.59 1.40
N LEU A 66 4.49 -7.16 0.98
CA LEU A 66 3.42 -6.73 1.89
C LEU A 66 2.99 -7.86 2.83
N ALA A 67 2.88 -9.09 2.32
CA ALA A 67 2.55 -10.27 3.14
C ALA A 67 3.61 -10.56 4.19
N ALA A 68 4.89 -10.53 3.80
CA ALA A 68 6.01 -10.77 4.71
C ALA A 68 6.15 -9.68 5.78
N ASN A 69 5.71 -8.44 5.50
CA ASN A 69 5.85 -7.29 6.39
C ASN A 69 4.52 -6.85 7.02
N ARG A 70 3.51 -7.72 7.00
CA ARG A 70 2.13 -7.40 7.42
C ARG A 70 2.06 -6.72 8.78
N GLN A 71 2.70 -7.31 9.79
CA GLN A 71 2.65 -6.82 11.16
C GLN A 71 3.18 -5.39 11.29
N ILE A 72 4.32 -5.10 10.65
CA ILE A 72 4.93 -3.76 10.64
C ILE A 72 4.00 -2.73 9.97
N ILE A 73 3.30 -3.14 8.92
CA ILE A 73 2.37 -2.26 8.20
C ILE A 73 1.11 -2.01 9.03
N GLU A 74 0.58 -3.03 9.72
CA GLU A 74 -0.55 -2.89 10.66
C GLU A 74 -0.22 -1.95 11.83
N GLU A 75 0.97 -2.07 12.42
CA GLU A 75 1.45 -1.17 13.47
C GLU A 75 1.55 0.28 12.96
N LYS A 76 2.13 0.49 11.76
CA LYS A 76 2.21 1.83 11.15
C LYS A 76 0.82 2.40 10.81
N TRP A 77 -0.11 1.56 10.38
CA TRP A 77 -1.49 1.97 10.11
C TRP A 77 -2.18 2.44 11.39
N ASN A 78 -2.13 1.62 12.44
CA ASN A 78 -2.74 1.96 13.73
C ASN A 78 -2.12 3.22 14.33
N LYS A 79 -0.80 3.41 14.20
CA LYS A 79 -0.14 4.64 14.64
C LYS A 79 -0.54 5.88 13.84
N HIS A 80 -0.91 5.72 12.57
CA HIS A 80 -1.24 6.85 11.68
C HIS A 80 -2.73 7.22 11.72
N PHE A 81 -3.62 6.24 11.92
CA PHE A 81 -5.08 6.42 11.86
C PHE A 81 -5.83 6.09 13.15
N GLY A 82 -5.17 5.53 14.16
CA GLY A 82 -5.78 5.07 15.41
C GLY A 82 -5.86 6.10 16.53
N GLU A 83 -5.89 7.40 16.21
CA GLU A 83 -6.25 8.48 17.15
C GLU A 83 -7.70 8.95 16.92
#